data_AF-A0A4R5AK80-F1
#
_entry.id   AF-A0A4R5AK80-F1
#
_cell.length_a   1.000
_cell.length_b   1.000
_cell.length_c   1.000
_cell.angle_alpha   90.00
_cell.angle_beta   90.00
_cell.angle_gamma   90.00
#
_symmetry.space_group_name_H-M   'P 1'
#
loop_
_entity.id
_entity.type
_entity.pdbx_description
1 polymer ?
#
loop_
_entity_poly.entity_id
_entity_poly.type
_entity_poly.pdbx_seq_one_letter_code
_entity_poly.pdbx_strand_id
1 'polypeptide(L)'
;MRAAGKGETFADLGAGFEVSTSTTWRYVQEAVALLSARSPKLMAALRKAGKDRLHPLILDGTLIATDRVRPDRPYYSAKHRYHGMNVQVIAGPDGMILWTSEALPGRTHDLTAARVWGILRALVQAGTITLADKGYQGAEASVVITPYKGRDKPTPQKQANRSHAKLRGPGERVNAQMKSRNRRGAVVVVEGKPGVVGFDRDEELSMAVTLVNPDGLPKVDLYRQVSVATGSKMVFIAGQVARDADGGKVGEGDLVAQVEQCYLNLGTALAAVGATFDDVVKLTVYAVELTTDKLPLFAEGVSRAAAKLGVTIVPPLTGIGVTALAEPDLLVEVEATAVID
;
A
#
# COMPACT_ATOMS: atom_id res chain seq x y z
N MET A 1 -12.24 9.25 22.03
CA MET A 1 -11.71 9.27 20.65
C MET A 1 -10.64 8.20 20.54
N ARG A 2 -10.99 7.07 19.91
CA ARG A 2 -10.10 5.92 19.70
C ARG A 2 -9.40 6.07 18.36
N ALA A 3 -8.15 5.64 18.29
CA ALA A 3 -7.28 5.84 17.16
C ALA A 3 -6.64 4.51 16.80
N ALA A 4 -6.75 4.11 15.54
CA ALA A 4 -6.19 2.89 15.00
C ALA A 4 -6.79 1.55 15.49
N GLY A 5 -6.62 0.54 14.63
CA GLY A 5 -7.37 -0.72 14.56
C GLY A 5 -7.27 -1.69 15.74
N LYS A 6 -6.70 -1.29 16.88
CA LYS A 6 -6.68 -2.09 18.12
C LYS A 6 -7.64 -1.58 19.21
N GLY A 7 -8.34 -0.47 18.95
CA GLY A 7 -9.17 0.17 19.99
C GLY A 7 -8.36 0.91 21.05
N GLU A 8 -7.06 1.08 20.79
CA GLU A 8 -6.17 1.99 21.50
C GLU A 8 -6.73 3.40 21.41
N THR A 9 -6.75 4.09 22.54
CA THR A 9 -7.06 5.51 22.58
C THR A 9 -5.88 6.29 22.02
N PHE A 10 -6.09 7.54 21.61
CA PHE A 10 -4.96 8.42 21.27
C PHE A 10 -3.94 8.54 22.43
N ALA A 11 -4.38 8.31 23.68
CA ALA A 11 -3.51 8.28 24.84
C ALA A 11 -2.65 7.00 24.89
N ASP A 12 -3.21 5.83 24.55
CA ASP A 12 -2.46 4.57 24.51
C ASP A 12 -1.40 4.59 23.41
N LEU A 13 -1.76 5.11 22.23
CA LEU A 13 -0.82 5.34 21.14
C LEU A 13 0.26 6.37 21.54
N GLY A 14 -0.12 7.48 22.16
CA GLY A 14 0.83 8.48 22.64
C GLY A 14 1.83 7.90 23.62
N ALA A 15 1.35 7.10 24.59
CA ALA A 15 2.20 6.42 25.56
C ALA A 15 3.17 5.42 24.90
N GLY A 16 2.70 4.65 23.91
CA GLY A 16 3.54 3.66 23.21
C GLY A 16 4.64 4.26 22.33
N PHE A 17 4.48 5.49 21.86
CA PHE A 17 5.44 6.21 21.02
C PHE A 17 6.13 7.37 21.75
N GLU A 18 5.93 7.49 23.07
CA GLU A 18 6.46 8.59 23.91
C GLU A 18 6.13 10.00 23.37
N VAL A 19 4.96 10.16 22.76
CA VAL A 19 4.45 11.44 22.23
C VAL A 19 3.15 11.84 22.89
N SER A 20 2.85 13.14 22.86
CA SER A 20 1.59 13.63 23.42
C SER A 20 0.36 13.10 22.67
N THR A 21 -0.77 13.01 23.36
CA THR A 21 -2.08 12.64 22.77
C THR A 21 -2.46 13.57 21.60
N SER A 22 -2.14 14.86 21.68
CA SER A 22 -2.42 15.84 20.61
C SER A 22 -1.52 15.63 19.40
N THR A 23 -0.24 15.28 19.61
CA THR A 23 0.69 14.89 18.53
C THR A 23 0.19 13.62 17.83
N THR A 24 -0.23 12.62 18.59
CA THR A 24 -0.82 11.39 18.06
C THR A 24 -2.06 11.68 17.22
N TRP A 25 -2.96 12.53 17.72
CA TRP A 25 -4.15 12.94 16.99
C TRP A 25 -3.81 13.60 15.65
N ARG A 26 -2.86 14.54 15.65
CA ARG A 26 -2.41 15.23 14.43
C ARG A 26 -1.84 14.25 13.41
N TYR A 27 -0.96 13.34 13.83
CA TYR A 27 -0.36 12.37 12.90
C TYR A 27 -1.37 11.38 12.34
N VAL A 28 -2.34 10.94 13.14
CA VAL A 28 -3.43 10.10 12.64
C VAL A 28 -4.30 10.87 11.64
N GLN A 29 -4.62 12.15 11.89
CA GLN A 29 -5.36 12.96 10.92
C GLN A 29 -4.58 13.13 9.62
N GLU A 30 -3.29 13.42 9.73
CA GLU A 30 -2.41 13.61 8.58
C GLU A 30 -2.29 12.33 7.75
N ALA A 31 -2.05 11.20 8.41
CA ALA A 31 -2.00 9.89 7.76
C ALA A 31 -3.35 9.53 7.09
N VAL A 32 -4.48 9.73 7.77
CA VAL A 32 -5.81 9.48 7.20
C VAL A 32 -6.06 10.40 6.01
N ALA A 33 -5.70 11.69 6.09
CA ALA A 33 -5.85 12.63 4.99
C ALA A 33 -5.02 12.23 3.76
N LEU A 34 -3.76 11.82 3.98
CA LEU A 34 -2.87 11.34 2.91
C LEU A 34 -3.39 10.04 2.27
N LEU A 35 -3.84 9.09 3.08
CA LEU A 35 -4.42 7.84 2.59
C LEU A 35 -5.73 8.07 1.82
N SER A 36 -6.61 8.94 2.34
CA SER A 36 -7.84 9.33 1.63
C SER A 36 -7.54 10.07 0.31
N ALA A 37 -6.47 10.88 0.25
CA ALA A 37 -6.06 11.55 -0.98
C ALA A 37 -5.53 10.58 -2.05
N ARG A 38 -4.91 9.47 -1.63
CA ARG A 38 -4.43 8.40 -2.51
C ARG A 38 -5.48 7.36 -2.87
N SER A 39 -6.58 7.28 -2.11
CA SER A 39 -7.65 6.32 -2.37
C SER A 39 -8.26 6.53 -3.76
N PRO A 40 -8.43 5.46 -4.56
CA PRO A 40 -8.93 5.58 -5.92
C PRO A 40 -10.34 6.17 -5.92
N LYS A 41 -10.61 7.06 -6.88
CA LYS A 41 -12.00 7.47 -7.15
C LYS A 41 -12.78 6.27 -7.67
N LEU A 42 -14.08 6.20 -7.35
CA LEU A 42 -14.97 5.09 -7.73
C LEU A 42 -14.82 4.66 -9.20
N MET A 43 -14.89 5.61 -10.14
CA MET A 43 -14.76 5.28 -11.58
C MET A 43 -13.38 4.76 -11.95
N ALA A 44 -12.31 5.19 -11.27
CA ALA A 44 -10.97 4.66 -11.50
C ALA A 44 -10.87 3.20 -11.00
N ALA A 45 -11.40 2.92 -9.80
CA ALA A 45 -11.46 1.58 -9.25
C ALA A 45 -12.24 0.61 -10.16
N LEU A 46 -13.41 1.04 -10.65
CA LEU A 46 -14.24 0.22 -11.57
C LEU A 46 -13.57 0.00 -12.93
N ARG A 47 -12.86 1.00 -13.47
CA ARG A 47 -12.10 0.83 -14.72
C ARG A 47 -10.94 -0.17 -14.56
N LYS A 48 -10.21 -0.08 -13.44
CA LYS A 48 -9.15 -1.05 -13.11
C LYS A 48 -9.75 -2.46 -13.01
N ALA A 49 -10.82 -2.62 -12.22
CA ALA A 49 -11.53 -3.89 -12.09
C ALA A 49 -12.00 -4.49 -13.43
N GLY A 50 -12.49 -3.65 -14.35
CA GLY A 50 -12.88 -4.09 -15.69
C GLY A 50 -11.68 -4.52 -16.55
N LYS A 51 -10.57 -3.78 -16.49
CA LYS A 51 -9.31 -4.14 -17.17
C LYS A 51 -8.78 -5.49 -16.67
N ASP A 52 -8.85 -5.69 -15.37
CA ASP A 52 -8.37 -6.87 -14.66
C ASP A 52 -9.39 -8.02 -14.68
N ARG A 53 -10.55 -7.81 -15.34
CA ARG A 53 -11.65 -8.78 -15.52
C ARG A 53 -12.18 -9.36 -14.21
N LEU A 54 -12.24 -8.53 -13.17
CA LEU A 54 -12.73 -8.89 -11.84
C LEU A 54 -14.26 -8.94 -11.85
N HIS A 55 -14.82 -10.12 -12.14
CA HIS A 55 -16.28 -10.33 -12.15
C HIS A 55 -16.67 -11.67 -11.48
N PRO A 56 -17.79 -11.72 -10.74
CA PRO A 56 -18.63 -10.58 -10.39
C PRO A 56 -17.98 -9.71 -9.28
N LEU A 57 -18.26 -8.41 -9.30
CA LEU A 57 -17.97 -7.55 -8.14
C LEU A 57 -19.00 -7.75 -7.04
N ILE A 58 -18.67 -7.33 -5.83
CA ILE A 58 -19.55 -7.42 -4.67
C ILE A 58 -19.78 -6.02 -4.11
N LEU A 59 -21.04 -5.57 -4.09
CA LEU A 59 -21.46 -4.34 -3.44
C LEU A 59 -22.07 -4.68 -2.08
N ASP A 60 -21.53 -4.13 -1.01
CA ASP A 60 -22.03 -4.39 0.33
C ASP A 60 -21.91 -3.19 1.27
N GLY A 61 -22.87 -3.06 2.17
CA GLY A 61 -22.95 -1.97 3.15
C GLY A 61 -22.49 -2.45 4.52
N THR A 62 -21.62 -1.68 5.16
CA THR A 62 -21.09 -1.99 6.49
C THR A 62 -21.37 -0.86 7.47
N LEU A 63 -21.85 -1.21 8.67
CA LEU A 63 -22.02 -0.28 9.77
C LEU A 63 -20.81 -0.34 10.72
N ILE A 64 -20.00 0.71 10.69
CA ILE A 64 -18.86 0.89 11.58
C ILE A 64 -19.33 1.55 12.87
N ALA A 65 -19.13 0.89 14.02
CA ALA A 65 -19.56 1.41 15.31
C ALA A 65 -18.80 2.69 15.70
N THR A 66 -19.47 3.64 16.35
CA THR A 66 -18.87 4.86 16.88
C THR A 66 -19.03 4.95 18.39
N ASP A 67 -18.15 5.71 19.05
CA ASP A 67 -18.18 5.97 20.50
C ASP A 67 -19.19 7.06 20.90
N ARG A 68 -20.09 7.47 19.99
CA ARG A 68 -21.11 8.50 20.28
C ARG A 68 -22.10 8.01 21.35
N VAL A 69 -22.20 8.79 22.42
CA VAL A 69 -23.12 8.55 23.55
C VAL A 69 -24.53 9.05 23.17
N ARG A 70 -25.59 8.37 23.65
CA ARG A 70 -27.01 8.69 23.38
C ARG A 70 -27.29 10.18 23.61
N PRO A 71 -27.46 10.98 22.54
CA PRO A 71 -28.77 11.34 21.99
C PRO A 71 -28.81 11.49 20.44
N ASP A 72 -27.76 11.06 19.72
CA ASP A 72 -27.55 11.41 18.31
C ASP A 72 -28.26 10.47 17.31
N ARG A 73 -29.59 10.65 17.21
CA ARG A 73 -30.52 9.82 16.42
C ARG A 73 -30.10 9.54 14.97
N PRO A 74 -29.50 10.48 14.20
CA PRO A 74 -29.01 10.21 12.85
C PRO A 74 -28.05 9.01 12.74
N TYR A 75 -27.24 8.76 13.77
CA TYR A 75 -26.20 7.73 13.74
C TYR A 75 -26.66 6.39 14.32
N TYR A 76 -27.82 6.36 14.96
CA TYR A 76 -28.38 5.13 15.51
C TYR A 76 -28.97 4.24 14.40
N SER A 77 -28.44 3.03 14.26
CA SER A 77 -29.00 2.03 13.36
C SER A 77 -30.03 1.17 14.08
N ALA A 78 -31.30 1.24 13.67
CA ALA A 78 -32.36 0.38 14.22
C ALA A 78 -32.08 -1.11 13.94
N LYS A 79 -31.54 -1.43 12.74
CA LYS A 79 -31.17 -2.80 12.32
C LYS A 79 -30.13 -3.42 13.26
N HIS A 80 -29.12 -2.64 13.65
CA HIS A 80 -27.97 -3.13 14.41
C HIS A 80 -28.01 -2.78 15.91
N ARG A 81 -28.92 -1.90 16.33
CA ARG A 81 -29.14 -1.46 17.71
C ARG A 81 -27.95 -0.76 18.38
N TYR A 82 -27.08 -0.13 17.59
CA TYR A 82 -25.98 0.71 18.08
C TYR A 82 -25.73 1.93 17.16
N HIS A 83 -25.00 2.93 17.65
CA HIS A 83 -24.61 4.11 16.86
C HIS A 83 -23.41 3.79 15.98
N GLY A 84 -23.46 4.22 14.74
CA GLY A 84 -22.39 3.97 13.78
C GLY A 84 -22.47 4.85 12.54
N MET A 85 -21.54 4.60 11.64
CA MET A 85 -21.47 5.17 10.30
C MET A 85 -21.68 4.08 9.28
N ASN A 86 -22.56 4.33 8.30
CA ASN A 86 -22.73 3.45 7.15
C ASN A 86 -21.66 3.78 6.08
N VAL A 87 -20.86 2.79 5.72
CA VAL A 87 -19.87 2.84 4.64
C VAL A 87 -20.25 1.81 3.60
N GLN A 88 -20.24 2.20 2.32
CA GLN A 88 -20.47 1.30 1.19
C GLN A 88 -19.15 0.79 0.66
N VAL A 89 -19.11 -0.45 0.22
CA VAL A 89 -17.89 -1.17 -0.14
C VAL A 89 -18.09 -1.86 -1.47
N ILE A 90 -17.11 -1.72 -2.37
CA ILE A 90 -17.01 -2.54 -3.57
C ILE A 90 -15.81 -3.44 -3.39
N ALA A 91 -16.05 -4.74 -3.50
CA ALA A 91 -15.03 -5.77 -3.39
C ALA A 91 -14.94 -6.62 -4.66
N GLY A 92 -13.74 -7.15 -4.91
CA GLY A 92 -13.49 -8.15 -5.95
C GLY A 92 -14.05 -9.53 -5.59
N PRO A 93 -14.10 -10.46 -6.55
CA PRO A 93 -14.55 -11.84 -6.33
C PRO A 93 -13.64 -12.63 -5.37
N ASP A 94 -12.39 -12.20 -5.22
CA ASP A 94 -11.40 -12.71 -4.27
C ASP A 94 -11.64 -12.21 -2.83
N GLY A 95 -12.45 -11.17 -2.66
CA GLY A 95 -12.62 -10.50 -1.39
C GLY A 95 -11.52 -9.46 -1.12
N MET A 96 -11.04 -8.75 -2.14
CA MET A 96 -10.27 -7.52 -1.94
C MET A 96 -11.15 -6.29 -1.99
N ILE A 97 -10.85 -5.27 -1.15
CA ILE A 97 -11.55 -3.99 -1.22
C ILE A 97 -11.01 -3.21 -2.41
N LEU A 98 -11.88 -2.93 -3.39
CA LEU A 98 -11.53 -2.10 -4.54
C LEU A 98 -11.86 -0.63 -4.29
N TRP A 99 -12.89 -0.36 -3.50
CA TRP A 99 -13.33 0.99 -3.19
C TRP A 99 -14.25 1.04 -1.97
N THR A 100 -14.24 2.16 -1.25
CA THR A 100 -15.25 2.48 -0.23
C THR A 100 -15.78 3.90 -0.35
N SER A 101 -17.04 4.08 0.03
CA SER A 101 -17.65 5.41 0.10
C SER A 101 -17.18 6.21 1.30
N GLU A 102 -17.37 7.52 1.24
CA GLU A 102 -17.44 8.33 2.44
C GLU A 102 -18.58 7.87 3.37
N ALA A 103 -18.46 8.20 4.66
CA ALA A 103 -19.28 7.62 5.70
C ALA A 103 -20.57 8.44 5.88
N LEU A 104 -21.72 7.76 5.85
CA LEU A 104 -23.02 8.37 6.10
C LEU A 104 -23.55 8.00 7.50
N PRO A 105 -24.51 8.74 8.06
CA PRO A 105 -25.09 8.41 9.35
C PRO A 105 -25.67 6.98 9.37
N GLY A 106 -25.48 6.24 10.46
CA GLY A 106 -25.82 4.82 10.58
C GLY A 106 -27.28 4.43 10.39
N ARG A 107 -28.22 5.39 10.43
CA ARG A 107 -29.63 5.15 10.05
C ARG A 107 -29.84 5.00 8.53
N THR A 108 -28.87 5.45 7.74
CA THR A 108 -29.00 5.52 6.28
C THR A 108 -29.10 4.12 5.70
N HIS A 109 -30.15 3.86 4.91
CA HIS A 109 -30.33 2.58 4.22
C HIS A 109 -29.29 2.40 3.11
N ASP A 110 -28.84 1.16 2.88
CA ASP A 110 -27.75 0.86 1.96
C ASP A 110 -28.06 1.32 0.52
N LEU A 111 -29.27 1.04 0.01
CA LEU A 111 -29.70 1.58 -1.29
C LEU A 111 -29.64 3.12 -1.37
N THR A 112 -30.01 3.81 -0.29
CA THR A 112 -29.95 5.28 -0.24
C THR A 112 -28.50 5.75 -0.28
N ALA A 113 -27.62 5.11 0.50
CA ALA A 113 -26.19 5.41 0.50
C ALA A 113 -25.57 5.19 -0.89
N ALA A 114 -25.90 4.08 -1.56
CA ALA A 114 -25.43 3.82 -2.91
C ALA A 114 -25.91 4.84 -3.95
N ARG A 115 -27.11 5.40 -3.78
CA ARG A 115 -27.63 6.50 -4.61
C ARG A 115 -26.90 7.81 -4.35
N VAL A 116 -26.70 8.17 -3.08
CA VAL A 116 -25.97 9.39 -2.67
C VAL A 116 -24.57 9.39 -3.28
N TRP A 117 -23.87 8.26 -3.23
CA TRP A 117 -22.52 8.14 -3.76
C TRP A 117 -22.44 7.81 -5.26
N GLY A 118 -23.57 7.76 -5.96
CA GLY A 118 -23.62 7.50 -7.40
C GLY A 118 -23.13 6.10 -7.81
N ILE A 119 -23.07 5.14 -6.87
CA ILE A 119 -22.52 3.79 -7.08
C ILE A 119 -23.27 3.06 -8.19
N LEU A 120 -24.61 3.09 -8.14
CA LEU A 120 -25.43 2.38 -9.11
C LEU A 120 -25.18 2.87 -10.55
N ARG A 121 -25.09 4.19 -10.73
CA ARG A 121 -24.80 4.81 -12.02
C ARG A 121 -23.41 4.44 -12.52
N ALA A 122 -22.42 4.47 -11.63
CA ALA A 122 -21.04 4.12 -11.95
C ALA A 122 -20.90 2.65 -12.37
N LEU A 123 -21.56 1.73 -11.67
CA LEU A 123 -21.58 0.30 -12.02
C LEU A 123 -22.20 0.04 -13.38
N VAL A 124 -23.32 0.70 -13.69
CA VAL A 124 -23.97 0.62 -15.01
C VAL A 124 -23.04 1.14 -16.10
N GLN A 125 -22.41 2.30 -15.87
CA GLN A 125 -21.46 2.89 -16.83
C GLN A 125 -20.24 2.00 -17.05
N ALA A 126 -19.76 1.30 -16.02
CA ALA A 126 -18.67 0.35 -16.11
C ALA A 126 -19.07 -1.02 -16.70
N GLY A 127 -20.37 -1.26 -16.92
CA GLY A 127 -20.88 -2.53 -17.47
C GLY A 127 -20.56 -3.75 -16.59
N THR A 128 -20.37 -3.56 -15.29
CA THR A 128 -19.80 -4.59 -14.40
C THR A 128 -20.89 -5.34 -13.63
N ILE A 129 -20.99 -6.65 -13.85
CA ILE A 129 -21.87 -7.53 -13.07
C ILE A 129 -21.48 -7.46 -11.60
N THR A 130 -22.43 -7.08 -10.76
CA THR A 130 -22.22 -6.83 -9.34
C THR A 130 -23.27 -7.55 -8.50
N LEU A 131 -22.86 -8.30 -7.50
CA LEU A 131 -23.74 -8.97 -6.55
C LEU A 131 -23.93 -8.10 -5.30
N ALA A 132 -25.19 -7.89 -4.92
CA ALA A 132 -25.55 -7.07 -3.77
C ALA A 132 -26.54 -7.79 -2.85
N ASP A 133 -26.59 -7.41 -1.57
CA ASP A 133 -27.51 -8.00 -0.61
C ASP A 133 -28.96 -7.48 -0.79
N LYS A 134 -29.86 -7.88 0.11
CA LYS A 134 -31.27 -7.44 0.03
C LYS A 134 -31.46 -5.95 0.33
N GLY A 135 -30.50 -5.31 0.99
CA GLY A 135 -30.48 -3.86 1.25
C GLY A 135 -30.37 -3.03 -0.02
N TYR A 136 -30.06 -3.64 -1.18
CA TYR A 136 -30.03 -2.99 -2.48
C TYR A 136 -31.20 -3.37 -3.40
N GLN A 137 -32.20 -4.09 -2.89
CA GLN A 137 -33.41 -4.37 -3.68
C GLN A 137 -34.09 -3.06 -4.09
N GLY A 138 -34.47 -2.95 -5.37
CA GLY A 138 -34.93 -1.70 -5.96
C GLY A 138 -33.80 -0.83 -6.54
N ALA A 139 -32.58 -1.37 -6.64
CA ALA A 139 -31.57 -0.83 -7.54
C ALA A 139 -32.08 -0.96 -8.99
N GLU A 140 -32.38 0.16 -9.64
CA GLU A 140 -32.75 0.24 -11.06
C GLU A 140 -31.50 0.11 -11.97
N ALA A 141 -30.57 -0.74 -11.57
CA ALA A 141 -29.31 -0.99 -12.27
C ALA A 141 -29.31 -2.47 -12.69
N SER A 142 -29.46 -2.72 -13.99
CA SER A 142 -29.53 -4.08 -14.56
C SER A 142 -28.31 -4.94 -14.23
N VAL A 143 -27.16 -4.29 -13.96
CA VAL A 143 -25.91 -4.95 -13.59
C VAL A 143 -25.81 -5.32 -12.09
N VAL A 144 -26.73 -4.84 -11.24
CA VAL A 144 -26.74 -5.12 -9.79
C VAL A 144 -27.75 -6.22 -9.48
N ILE A 145 -27.24 -7.40 -9.14
CA ILE A 145 -28.05 -8.60 -8.90
C ILE A 145 -28.26 -8.79 -7.39
N THR A 146 -29.52 -8.81 -6.97
CA THR A 146 -29.94 -9.05 -5.57
C THR A 146 -30.68 -10.38 -5.45
N PRO A 147 -30.67 -11.04 -4.27
CA PRO A 147 -31.32 -12.33 -4.12
C PRO A 147 -32.85 -12.21 -4.10
N TYR A 148 -33.55 -13.25 -4.56
CA TYR A 148 -35.02 -13.33 -4.57
C TYR A 148 -35.62 -13.29 -3.14
N LYS A 149 -36.67 -12.48 -2.94
CA LYS A 149 -37.41 -12.30 -1.67
C LYS A 149 -38.54 -13.34 -1.51
N GLY A 150 -38.98 -13.57 -0.27
CA GLY A 150 -40.09 -14.48 0.07
C GLY A 150 -39.66 -15.71 0.87
N ARG A 151 -40.58 -16.27 1.67
CA ARG A 151 -40.38 -17.52 2.44
C ARG A 151 -40.59 -18.75 1.56
N ASP A 152 -41.66 -18.77 0.76
CA ASP A 152 -42.09 -19.94 -0.03
C ASP A 152 -41.59 -19.89 -1.48
N LYS A 153 -40.28 -19.69 -1.65
CA LYS A 153 -39.68 -19.58 -2.97
C LYS A 153 -39.64 -20.93 -3.70
N PRO A 154 -39.91 -20.97 -5.01
CA PRO A 154 -39.67 -22.15 -5.85
C PRO A 154 -38.22 -22.64 -5.75
N THR A 155 -38.01 -23.94 -5.93
CA THR A 155 -36.69 -24.58 -5.85
C THR A 155 -35.61 -23.89 -6.70
N PRO A 156 -35.87 -23.46 -7.95
CA PRO A 156 -34.88 -22.74 -8.76
C PRO A 156 -34.42 -21.43 -8.10
N GLN A 157 -35.33 -20.65 -7.51
CA GLN A 157 -34.98 -19.40 -6.81
C GLN A 157 -34.23 -19.66 -5.50
N LYS A 158 -34.51 -20.77 -4.80
CA LYS A 158 -33.73 -21.21 -3.63
C LYS A 158 -32.31 -21.59 -4.04
N GLN A 159 -32.13 -22.25 -5.19
CA GLN A 159 -30.82 -22.59 -5.73
C GLN A 159 -30.04 -21.34 -6.16
N ALA A 160 -30.68 -20.43 -6.91
CA ALA A 160 -30.08 -19.15 -7.30
C ALA A 160 -29.61 -18.34 -6.09
N ASN A 161 -30.41 -18.26 -5.02
CA ASN A 161 -30.02 -17.58 -3.78
C ASN A 161 -28.82 -18.25 -3.08
N ARG A 162 -28.70 -19.58 -3.15
CA ARG A 162 -27.53 -20.30 -2.62
C ARG A 162 -26.26 -19.97 -3.41
N SER A 163 -26.34 -19.97 -4.73
CA SER A 163 -25.22 -19.56 -5.59
C SER A 163 -24.84 -18.10 -5.37
N HIS A 164 -25.83 -17.22 -5.28
CA HIS A 164 -25.64 -15.79 -4.97
C HIS A 164 -24.90 -15.60 -3.64
N ALA A 165 -25.35 -16.26 -2.57
CA ALA A 165 -24.69 -16.20 -1.26
C ALA A 165 -23.26 -16.76 -1.30
N LYS A 166 -23.03 -17.87 -2.02
CA LYS A 166 -21.69 -18.46 -2.17
C LYS A 166 -20.71 -17.49 -2.84
N LEU A 167 -21.14 -16.84 -3.93
CA LEU A 167 -20.32 -15.89 -4.68
C LEU A 167 -20.11 -14.56 -3.93
N ARG A 168 -21.05 -14.17 -3.06
CA ARG A 168 -20.90 -12.99 -2.18
C ARG A 168 -20.05 -13.22 -0.95
N GLY A 169 -19.87 -14.46 -0.52
CA GLY A 169 -19.14 -14.82 0.70
C GLY A 169 -17.77 -14.11 0.87
N PRO A 170 -16.95 -13.95 -0.19
CA PRO A 170 -15.71 -13.18 -0.11
C PRO A 170 -15.89 -11.73 0.35
N GLY A 171 -16.80 -10.96 -0.27
CA GLY A 171 -17.08 -9.58 0.13
C GLY A 171 -17.71 -9.46 1.52
N GLU A 172 -18.51 -10.45 1.94
CA GLU A 172 -19.06 -10.49 3.31
C GLU A 172 -17.95 -10.70 4.35
N ARG A 173 -16.93 -11.52 4.05
CA ARG A 173 -15.77 -11.72 4.92
C ARG A 173 -14.95 -10.45 5.09
N VAL A 174 -14.74 -9.70 4.01
CA VAL A 174 -14.05 -8.39 4.06
C VAL A 174 -14.78 -7.43 4.98
N ASN A 175 -16.10 -7.32 4.85
CA ASN A 175 -16.90 -6.46 5.71
C ASN A 175 -16.88 -6.92 7.18
N ALA A 176 -16.84 -8.23 7.41
CA ALA A 176 -16.65 -8.78 8.75
C ALA A 176 -15.26 -8.44 9.31
N GLN A 177 -14.20 -8.52 8.51
CA GLN A 177 -12.83 -8.11 8.88
C GLN A 177 -12.77 -6.63 9.25
N MET A 178 -13.38 -5.76 8.44
CA MET A 178 -13.49 -4.32 8.74
C MET A 178 -14.24 -4.03 10.05
N LYS A 179 -15.18 -4.90 10.44
CA LYS A 179 -15.91 -4.78 11.73
C LYS A 179 -15.15 -5.44 12.90
N SER A 180 -14.31 -6.43 12.63
CA SER A 180 -13.65 -7.25 13.66
C SER A 180 -12.38 -6.60 14.18
N ARG A 181 -12.26 -6.54 15.51
CA ARG A 181 -11.19 -5.86 16.27
C ARG A 181 -9.82 -6.56 16.24
N ASN A 182 -9.58 -7.50 15.34
CA ASN A 182 -8.32 -8.26 15.33
C ASN A 182 -7.87 -8.67 13.92
N ARG A 183 -6.71 -8.12 13.54
CA ARG A 183 -5.84 -8.42 12.38
C ARG A 183 -6.25 -7.89 10.99
N ARG A 184 -5.33 -7.07 10.46
CA ARG A 184 -5.08 -6.68 9.06
C ARG A 184 -6.24 -5.97 8.35
N GLY A 185 -6.15 -4.64 8.25
CA GLY A 185 -7.09 -3.78 7.52
C GLY A 185 -8.01 -3.00 8.46
N ALA A 186 -7.51 -1.91 9.04
CA ALA A 186 -8.35 -0.99 9.80
C ALA A 186 -8.90 0.09 8.85
N VAL A 187 -10.22 0.24 8.79
CA VAL A 187 -10.84 1.46 8.28
C VAL A 187 -10.91 2.44 9.43
N VAL A 188 -10.15 3.53 9.34
CA VAL A 188 -10.20 4.62 10.30
C VAL A 188 -11.19 5.65 9.76
N VAL A 189 -12.35 5.75 10.40
CA VAL A 189 -13.29 6.85 10.14
C VAL A 189 -12.99 7.95 11.13
N VAL A 190 -12.32 9.03 10.69
CA VAL A 190 -12.23 10.25 11.50
C VAL A 190 -13.15 11.31 10.90
N GLU A 191 -14.00 11.90 11.75
CA GLU A 191 -14.88 13.01 11.36
C GLU A 191 -15.76 12.75 10.11
N GLY A 192 -16.16 11.50 9.89
CA GLY A 192 -17.00 11.13 8.74
C GLY A 192 -16.26 10.90 7.42
N LYS A 193 -14.93 11.09 7.40
CA LYS A 193 -14.06 10.66 6.31
C LYS A 193 -13.50 9.27 6.61
N PRO A 194 -13.89 8.23 5.86
CA PRO A 194 -13.22 6.95 5.93
C PRO A 194 -11.87 7.05 5.20
N GLY A 195 -10.80 6.72 5.92
CA GLY A 195 -9.57 6.23 5.33
C GLY A 195 -9.60 4.70 5.38
N VAL A 196 -9.57 4.05 4.23
CA VAL A 196 -9.39 2.59 4.16
C VAL A 196 -7.92 2.30 3.96
N VAL A 197 -7.32 1.60 4.91
CA VAL A 197 -6.05 0.91 4.68
C VAL A 197 -6.39 -0.38 3.93
N GLY A 198 -6.62 -0.24 2.63
CA GLY A 198 -6.72 -1.37 1.71
C GLY A 198 -5.29 -1.74 1.32
N PHE A 199 -4.81 -2.87 1.83
CA PHE A 199 -3.63 -3.49 1.26
C PHE A 199 -4.08 -4.12 -0.05
N ASP A 200 -3.76 -3.47 -1.18
CA ASP A 200 -3.84 -4.11 -2.49
C ASP A 200 -3.02 -5.41 -2.41
N ARG A 201 -3.64 -6.56 -2.72
CA ARG A 201 -2.87 -7.68 -3.25
C ARG A 201 -2.76 -7.45 -4.75
N ASP A 202 -1.67 -6.84 -5.15
CA ASP A 202 -0.86 -7.53 -6.13
C ASP A 202 0.11 -8.39 -5.31
N GLU A 203 -0.30 -9.64 -5.05
CA GLU A 203 0.63 -10.74 -4.75
C GLU A 203 1.09 -11.32 -6.11
N GLU A 204 1.44 -10.41 -7.02
CA GLU A 204 2.58 -10.57 -7.91
C GLU A 204 3.79 -10.08 -7.10
N LEU A 205 5.01 -10.49 -7.38
CA LEU A 205 6.19 -9.92 -6.71
C LEU A 205 6.29 -8.42 -7.06
N SER A 206 5.50 -7.57 -6.41
CA SER A 206 5.53 -6.13 -6.65
C SER A 206 6.78 -5.62 -5.96
N MET A 207 7.80 -5.30 -6.76
CA MET A 207 9.01 -4.67 -6.26
C MET A 207 8.60 -3.40 -5.52
N ALA A 208 9.05 -3.24 -4.27
CA ALA A 208 8.79 -2.05 -3.47
C ALA A 208 9.33 -0.77 -4.15
N VAL A 209 10.20 -0.91 -5.16
CA VAL A 209 10.74 0.18 -5.97
C VAL A 209 10.48 -0.07 -7.46
N THR A 210 9.86 0.92 -8.12
CA THR A 210 9.77 0.98 -9.59
C THR A 210 10.80 1.97 -10.13
N LEU A 211 11.60 1.53 -11.10
CA LEU A 211 12.61 2.38 -11.75
C LEU A 211 12.14 2.87 -13.11
N VAL A 212 12.38 4.15 -13.41
CA VAL A 212 11.88 4.82 -14.62
C VAL A 212 13.01 5.62 -15.30
N ASN A 213 13.08 5.49 -16.63
CA ASN A 213 13.84 6.38 -17.50
C ASN A 213 12.87 7.19 -18.37
N PRO A 214 12.59 8.46 -18.05
CA PRO A 214 11.71 9.31 -18.85
C PRO A 214 12.28 9.55 -20.25
N ASP A 215 11.42 9.60 -21.27
CA ASP A 215 11.84 9.81 -22.67
C ASP A 215 12.54 11.17 -22.91
N GLY A 216 12.33 12.15 -22.01
CA GLY A 216 12.97 13.46 -22.08
C GLY A 216 14.38 13.55 -21.48
N LEU A 217 14.94 12.44 -20.97
CA LEU A 217 16.27 12.41 -20.33
C LEU A 217 17.18 11.35 -20.97
N PRO A 218 18.52 11.52 -20.87
CA PRO A 218 19.47 10.52 -21.35
C PRO A 218 19.24 9.15 -20.68
N LYS A 219 19.34 8.09 -21.47
CA LYS A 219 19.36 6.71 -20.97
C LYS A 219 20.80 6.32 -20.68
N VAL A 220 21.09 6.03 -19.42
CA VAL A 220 22.41 5.59 -18.94
C VAL A 220 22.28 4.13 -18.49
N ASP A 221 23.28 3.31 -18.78
CA ASP A 221 23.25 1.89 -18.41
C ASP A 221 23.48 1.69 -16.91
N LEU A 222 24.30 2.54 -16.30
CA LEU A 222 24.74 2.45 -14.91
C LEU A 222 23.62 2.73 -13.89
N TYR A 223 22.62 3.55 -14.23
CA TYR A 223 21.55 3.93 -13.30
C TYR A 223 20.24 4.27 -14.03
N ARG A 224 19.14 4.35 -13.27
CA ARG A 224 17.84 4.82 -13.74
C ARG A 224 17.58 6.23 -13.23
N GLN A 225 16.98 7.07 -14.07
CA GLN A 225 16.79 8.50 -13.77
C GLN A 225 15.86 8.73 -12.56
N VAL A 226 14.88 7.86 -12.36
CA VAL A 226 13.85 8.02 -11.33
C VAL A 226 13.57 6.68 -10.65
N SER A 227 13.39 6.72 -9.33
CA SER A 227 12.81 5.65 -8.52
C SER A 227 11.48 6.10 -7.92
N VAL A 228 10.48 5.23 -7.95
CA VAL A 228 9.22 5.41 -7.21
C VAL A 228 9.14 4.29 -6.19
N ALA A 229 9.16 4.65 -4.91
CA ALA A 229 9.09 3.72 -3.78
C ALA A 229 7.67 3.61 -3.21
N THR A 230 7.23 2.38 -2.98
CA THR A 230 6.02 2.01 -2.25
C THR A 230 6.40 0.94 -1.23
N GLY A 231 6.36 1.29 0.06
CA GLY A 231 6.61 0.38 1.17
C GLY A 231 6.37 1.11 2.49
N SER A 232 6.50 0.40 3.61
CA SER A 232 6.09 0.89 4.93
C SER A 232 7.24 1.28 5.86
N LYS A 233 8.47 0.84 5.57
CA LYS A 233 9.69 1.12 6.34
C LYS A 233 10.80 1.62 5.44
N MET A 234 11.42 2.72 5.85
CA MET A 234 12.65 3.21 5.24
C MET A 234 13.86 2.54 5.89
N VAL A 235 14.80 2.09 5.08
CA VAL A 235 16.08 1.55 5.51
C VAL A 235 17.18 2.53 5.07
N PHE A 236 17.92 3.03 6.04
CA PHE A 236 19.08 3.91 5.81
C PHE A 236 20.34 3.11 6.09
N ILE A 237 21.16 2.91 5.06
CA ILE A 237 22.36 2.08 5.13
C ILE A 237 23.56 3.01 5.16
N ALA A 238 24.39 2.87 6.19
CA ALA A 238 25.63 3.64 6.32
C ALA A 238 26.54 3.41 5.10
N GLY A 239 27.40 4.38 4.81
CA GLY A 239 28.39 4.28 3.74
C GLY A 239 29.23 3.01 3.87
N GLN A 240 29.16 2.16 2.86
CA GLN A 240 29.95 0.95 2.77
C GLN A 240 31.28 1.26 2.11
N VAL A 241 32.35 0.76 2.71
CA VAL A 241 33.74 0.97 2.29
C VAL A 241 34.41 -0.37 2.00
N ALA A 242 35.62 -0.35 1.42
CA ALA A 242 36.38 -1.54 1.05
C ALA A 242 37.04 -2.21 2.27
N ARG A 243 36.18 -2.81 3.10
CA ARG A 243 36.55 -3.60 4.28
C ARG A 243 35.90 -4.99 4.20
N ASP A 244 36.58 -6.03 4.66
CA ASP A 244 35.96 -7.34 4.86
C ASP A 244 35.22 -7.42 6.22
N ALA A 245 34.66 -8.59 6.55
CA ALA A 245 33.89 -8.80 7.78
C ALA A 245 34.73 -8.66 9.06
N ASP A 246 36.04 -8.84 8.98
CA ASP A 246 36.98 -8.69 10.10
C ASP A 246 37.56 -7.26 10.18
N GLY A 247 37.13 -6.37 9.27
CA GLY A 247 37.64 -5.00 9.14
C GLY A 247 38.95 -4.90 8.37
N GLY A 248 39.40 -5.98 7.72
CA GLY A 248 40.59 -6.01 6.87
C GLY A 248 40.40 -5.19 5.59
N LYS A 249 41.49 -4.62 5.08
CA LYS A 249 41.49 -3.84 3.82
C LYS A 249 41.33 -4.76 2.61
N VAL A 250 40.48 -4.37 1.67
CA VAL A 250 40.32 -5.08 0.38
C VAL A 250 40.67 -4.14 -0.76
N GLY A 251 41.53 -4.56 -1.68
CA GLY A 251 41.83 -3.79 -2.90
C GLY A 251 42.60 -2.48 -2.65
N GLU A 252 43.61 -2.48 -1.78
CA GLU A 252 44.43 -1.28 -1.54
C GLU A 252 45.05 -0.77 -2.86
N GLY A 253 44.76 0.48 -3.21
CA GLY A 253 45.19 1.09 -4.49
C GLY A 253 44.42 0.64 -5.74
N ASP A 254 43.47 -0.29 -5.62
CA ASP A 254 42.66 -0.83 -6.72
C ASP A 254 41.20 -0.38 -6.60
N LEU A 255 40.83 0.66 -7.35
CA LEU A 255 39.46 1.19 -7.35
C LEU A 255 38.41 0.14 -7.76
N VAL A 256 38.72 -0.74 -8.72
CA VAL A 256 37.77 -1.75 -9.21
C VAL A 256 37.43 -2.73 -8.09
N ALA A 257 38.46 -3.23 -7.39
CA ALA A 257 38.30 -4.13 -6.26
C ALA A 257 37.59 -3.46 -5.08
N GLN A 258 37.87 -2.18 -4.81
CA GLN A 258 37.20 -1.45 -3.74
C GLN A 258 35.71 -1.20 -4.02
N VAL A 259 35.37 -0.80 -5.26
CA VAL A 259 33.97 -0.64 -5.67
C VAL A 259 33.25 -1.97 -5.54
N GLU A 260 33.84 -3.06 -6.04
CA GLU A 260 33.27 -4.40 -5.91
C GLU A 260 32.97 -4.73 -4.44
N GLN A 261 33.94 -4.53 -3.54
CA GLN A 261 33.77 -4.81 -2.11
C GLN A 261 32.67 -3.95 -1.47
N CYS A 262 32.58 -2.67 -1.81
CA CYS A 262 31.54 -1.78 -1.27
C CYS A 262 30.13 -2.29 -1.60
N TYR A 263 29.90 -2.76 -2.84
CA TYR A 263 28.60 -3.31 -3.23
C TYR A 263 28.32 -4.70 -2.63
N LEU A 264 29.33 -5.53 -2.40
CA LEU A 264 29.18 -6.80 -1.65
C LEU A 264 28.79 -6.54 -0.19
N ASN A 265 29.43 -5.54 0.44
CA ASN A 265 29.10 -5.11 1.80
C ASN A 265 27.68 -4.53 1.87
N LEU A 266 27.29 -3.73 0.88
CA LEU A 266 25.94 -3.22 0.75
C LEU A 266 24.91 -4.36 0.61
N GLY A 267 25.21 -5.39 -0.20
CA GLY A 267 24.38 -6.59 -0.30
C GLY A 267 24.23 -7.30 1.05
N THR A 268 25.31 -7.38 1.83
CA THR A 268 25.28 -7.95 3.19
C THR A 268 24.41 -7.13 4.14
N ALA A 269 24.52 -5.80 4.11
CA ALA A 269 23.71 -4.89 4.93
C ALA A 269 22.22 -4.95 4.58
N LEU A 270 21.88 -5.03 3.29
CA LEU A 270 20.51 -5.23 2.81
C LEU A 270 19.95 -6.57 3.33
N ALA A 271 20.69 -7.66 3.14
CA ALA A 271 20.26 -8.99 3.56
C ALA A 271 19.99 -9.08 5.08
N ALA A 272 20.76 -8.35 5.90
CA ALA A 272 20.59 -8.33 7.36
C ALA A 272 19.23 -7.80 7.82
N VAL A 273 18.55 -6.99 6.99
CA VAL A 273 17.20 -6.46 7.27
C VAL A 273 16.12 -7.09 6.39
N GLY A 274 16.46 -8.17 5.69
CA GLY A 274 15.54 -8.86 4.77
C GLY A 274 15.27 -8.10 3.47
N ALA A 275 16.16 -7.17 3.09
CA ALA A 275 16.09 -6.41 1.84
C ALA A 275 17.05 -6.98 0.78
N THR A 276 16.85 -6.56 -0.46
CA THR A 276 17.68 -6.87 -1.63
C THR A 276 17.99 -5.59 -2.41
N PHE A 277 18.79 -5.69 -3.49
CA PHE A 277 19.05 -4.54 -4.36
C PHE A 277 17.79 -4.02 -5.08
N ASP A 278 16.75 -4.84 -5.21
CA ASP A 278 15.46 -4.44 -5.78
C ASP A 278 14.68 -3.47 -4.87
N ASP A 279 15.06 -3.39 -3.59
CA ASP A 279 14.46 -2.52 -2.58
C ASP A 279 15.18 -1.16 -2.47
N VAL A 280 16.31 -0.98 -3.19
CA VAL A 280 17.13 0.23 -3.12
C VAL A 280 16.48 1.37 -3.92
N VAL A 281 16.19 2.47 -3.24
CA VAL A 281 15.56 3.66 -3.81
C VAL A 281 16.60 4.63 -4.39
N LYS A 282 17.77 4.74 -3.74
CA LYS A 282 18.82 5.67 -4.16
C LYS A 282 20.18 5.21 -3.65
N LEU A 283 21.20 5.43 -4.48
CA LEU A 283 22.61 5.34 -4.13
C LEU A 283 23.28 6.73 -4.11
N THR A 284 24.16 6.93 -3.15
CA THR A 284 25.09 8.06 -3.11
C THR A 284 26.51 7.50 -3.06
N VAL A 285 27.35 7.92 -4.00
CA VAL A 285 28.72 7.42 -4.15
C VAL A 285 29.68 8.58 -3.97
N TYR A 286 30.60 8.42 -3.03
CA TYR A 286 31.73 9.31 -2.84
C TYR A 286 32.98 8.63 -3.36
N ALA A 287 33.68 9.25 -4.31
CA ALA A 287 34.92 8.71 -4.85
C ALA A 287 36.03 9.75 -4.76
N VAL A 288 37.19 9.32 -4.28
CA VAL A 288 38.35 10.21 -4.12
C VAL A 288 38.85 10.62 -5.50
N GLU A 289 38.91 11.94 -5.72
CA GLU A 289 39.34 12.55 -6.99
C GLU A 289 38.60 11.95 -8.19
N LEU A 290 37.27 11.95 -8.18
CA LEU A 290 36.45 11.40 -9.26
C LEU A 290 36.67 12.16 -10.58
N THR A 291 37.31 11.50 -11.53
CA THR A 291 37.57 11.99 -12.89
C THR A 291 36.96 11.06 -13.93
N THR A 292 36.81 11.51 -15.18
CA THR A 292 36.15 10.73 -16.25
C THR A 292 36.85 9.40 -16.54
N ASP A 293 38.17 9.32 -16.39
CA ASP A 293 38.97 8.11 -16.54
C ASP A 293 38.71 7.04 -15.46
N LYS A 294 38.17 7.43 -14.31
CA LYS A 294 37.76 6.50 -13.24
C LYS A 294 36.36 5.90 -13.45
N LEU A 295 35.52 6.49 -14.30
CA LEU A 295 34.15 6.01 -14.53
C LEU A 295 34.10 4.58 -15.11
N PRO A 296 34.95 4.18 -16.08
CA PRO A 296 35.01 2.80 -16.54
C PRO A 296 35.42 1.82 -15.44
N LEU A 297 36.39 2.18 -14.60
CA LEU A 297 36.84 1.36 -13.47
C LEU A 297 35.71 1.18 -12.44
N PHE A 298 34.96 2.25 -12.16
CA PHE A 298 33.78 2.18 -11.30
C PHE A 298 32.73 1.24 -11.87
N ALA A 299 32.38 1.39 -13.16
CA ALA A 299 31.40 0.53 -13.82
C ALA A 299 31.85 -0.95 -13.85
N GLU A 300 33.14 -1.22 -13.99
CA GLU A 300 33.71 -2.56 -13.90
C GLU A 300 33.52 -3.16 -12.50
N GLY A 301 33.84 -2.40 -11.45
CA GLY A 301 33.65 -2.86 -10.07
C GLY A 301 32.19 -3.17 -9.74
N VAL A 302 31.26 -2.31 -10.19
CA VAL A 302 29.80 -2.56 -10.08
C VAL A 302 29.42 -3.85 -10.81
N SER A 303 29.93 -4.04 -12.04
CA SER A 303 29.62 -5.22 -12.86
C SER A 303 30.11 -6.52 -12.21
N ARG A 304 31.30 -6.51 -11.62
CA ARG A 304 31.84 -7.67 -10.88
C ARG A 304 31.00 -8.01 -9.64
N ALA A 305 30.62 -7.00 -8.86
CA ALA A 305 29.74 -7.20 -7.70
C ALA A 305 28.36 -7.73 -8.11
N ALA A 306 27.74 -7.13 -9.13
CA ALA A 306 26.45 -7.55 -9.68
C ALA A 306 26.49 -9.02 -10.14
N ALA A 307 27.56 -9.44 -10.81
CA ALA A 307 27.76 -10.83 -11.23
C ALA A 307 27.89 -11.79 -10.05
N LYS A 308 28.67 -11.43 -9.01
CA LYS A 308 28.82 -12.25 -7.79
C LYS A 308 27.52 -12.38 -6.99
N LEU A 309 26.73 -11.31 -6.95
CA LEU A 309 25.47 -11.25 -6.22
C LEU A 309 24.30 -11.84 -7.02
N GLY A 310 24.44 -11.99 -8.34
CA GLY A 310 23.36 -12.46 -9.22
C GLY A 310 22.22 -11.45 -9.36
N VAL A 311 22.52 -10.14 -9.30
CA VAL A 311 21.53 -9.05 -9.33
C VAL A 311 21.82 -8.03 -10.41
N THR A 312 20.85 -7.16 -10.71
CA THR A 312 21.06 -5.95 -11.52
C THR A 312 21.05 -4.73 -10.63
N ILE A 313 22.11 -3.93 -10.65
CA ILE A 313 22.26 -2.77 -9.77
C ILE A 313 22.13 -1.50 -10.62
N VAL A 314 20.92 -0.94 -10.70
CA VAL A 314 20.63 0.28 -11.48
C VAL A 314 19.72 1.33 -10.80
N PRO A 315 19.59 1.41 -9.46
CA PRO A 315 18.80 2.48 -8.86
C PRO A 315 19.42 3.87 -9.17
N PRO A 316 18.68 4.98 -9.00
CA PRO A 316 19.23 6.32 -9.15
C PRO A 316 20.50 6.50 -8.33
N LEU A 317 21.52 7.07 -8.97
CA LEU A 317 22.86 7.21 -8.41
C LEU A 317 23.31 8.66 -8.49
N THR A 318 23.87 9.16 -7.38
CA THR A 318 24.63 10.42 -7.38
C THR A 318 26.10 10.10 -7.14
N GLY A 319 26.97 10.45 -8.09
CA GLY A 319 28.42 10.32 -7.95
C GLY A 319 29.07 11.66 -7.60
N ILE A 320 29.84 11.71 -6.51
CA ILE A 320 30.46 12.92 -5.98
C ILE A 320 31.96 12.69 -5.84
N GLY A 321 32.75 13.57 -6.47
CA GLY A 321 34.19 13.65 -6.25
C GLY A 321 34.50 14.29 -4.90
N VAL A 322 35.26 13.61 -4.06
CA VAL A 322 35.71 14.12 -2.76
C VAL A 322 37.24 14.17 -2.68
N THR A 323 37.77 15.00 -1.79
CA THR A 323 39.22 15.10 -1.59
C THR A 323 39.80 13.98 -0.73
N ALA A 324 38.97 13.39 0.15
CA ALA A 324 39.35 12.29 1.02
C ALA A 324 38.10 11.57 1.54
N LEU A 325 38.28 10.35 2.03
CA LEU A 325 37.31 9.59 2.82
C LEU A 325 37.83 9.44 4.27
N ALA A 326 37.13 8.66 5.10
CA ALA A 326 37.47 8.49 6.51
C ALA A 326 38.87 7.94 6.76
N GLU A 327 39.40 7.11 5.85
CA GLU A 327 40.74 6.52 5.93
C GLU A 327 41.50 6.72 4.61
N PRO A 328 42.84 6.92 4.64
CA PRO A 328 43.62 7.27 3.44
C PRO A 328 43.66 6.22 2.34
N ASP A 329 43.46 4.93 2.67
CA ASP A 329 43.47 3.83 1.70
C ASP A 329 42.13 3.65 0.97
N LEU A 330 41.08 4.33 1.44
CA LEU A 330 39.75 4.26 0.85
C LEU A 330 39.65 5.19 -0.37
N LEU A 331 39.28 4.62 -1.50
CA LEU A 331 39.10 5.31 -2.78
C LEU A 331 37.61 5.57 -3.09
N VAL A 332 36.71 4.81 -2.47
CA VAL A 332 35.26 4.90 -2.70
C VAL A 332 34.47 4.52 -1.45
N GLU A 333 33.31 5.17 -1.29
CA GLU A 333 32.29 4.86 -0.29
C GLU A 333 30.90 4.88 -0.97
N VAL A 334 30.07 3.87 -0.67
CA VAL A 334 28.74 3.70 -1.27
C VAL A 334 27.67 3.67 -0.18
N GLU A 335 26.80 4.68 -0.16
CA GLU A 335 25.64 4.80 0.72
C GLU A 335 24.37 4.42 -0.03
N ALA A 336 23.40 3.83 0.66
CA ALA A 336 22.10 3.47 0.09
C ALA A 336 20.93 3.83 0.99
N THR A 337 19.83 4.23 0.35
CA THR A 337 18.49 4.27 0.98
C THR A 337 17.62 3.24 0.30
N ALA A 338 16.96 2.39 1.09
CA ALA A 338 16.05 1.34 0.64
C ALA A 338 14.66 1.47 1.30
N VAL A 339 13.67 0.76 0.76
CA VAL A 339 12.32 0.68 1.32
C VAL A 339 11.86 -0.78 1.37
N ILE A 340 11.24 -1.18 2.48
CA ILE A 340 10.65 -2.51 2.68
C ILE A 340 9.27 -2.40 3.35
N ASP A 341 8.52 -3.49 3.47
CA ASP A 341 7.23 -3.54 4.16
C ASP A 341 7.31 -3.85 5.67
#